data_AF-A0A7S0BRX3-F1
#
_entry.id   AF-A0A7S0BRX3-F1
#
_cell.length_a   1.000
_cell.length_b   1.000
_cell.length_c   1.000
_cell.angle_alpha   90.00
_cell.angle_beta   90.00
_cell.angle_gamma   90.00
#
_symmetry.space_group_name_H-M   'P 1'
#
loop_
_entity.id
_entity.type
_entity.pdbx_description
1 polymer ?
#
loop_
_entity_poly.entity_id
_entity_poly.type
_entity_poly.pdbx_seq_one_letter_code
_entity_poly.pdbx_strand_id
1 'polypeptide(L)'
;VNWSGSEIDLLQSVGNALIENDPDVIVGFEAQNGSLGYLVDRAAVIGLDFGEIISRMPERRRFRPPECNTEKEGTENETSPKKVNVAVEYMKKTAGGGFNITGRHVINLWRVVRQEVKLNSYTFENVVAEVLGCRVALHSTRQ
;
A
#
# COMPACT_ATOMS: atom_id res chain seq x y z
N VAL A 1 4.86 -8.21 -23.20
CA VAL A 1 3.83 -7.29 -22.67
C VAL A 1 2.89 -8.13 -21.85
N ASN A 2 2.84 -7.89 -20.53
CA ASN A 2 2.03 -8.69 -19.62
C ASN A 2 0.64 -8.05 -19.54
N TRP A 3 -0.34 -8.70 -20.16
CA TRP A 3 -1.74 -8.29 -20.10
C TRP A 3 -2.46 -9.13 -19.05
N SER A 4 -3.40 -8.53 -18.35
CA SER A 4 -4.22 -9.21 -17.33
C SER A 4 -5.68 -9.17 -17.75
N GLY A 5 -6.37 -10.31 -17.68
CA GLY A 5 -7.77 -10.44 -18.11
C GLY A 5 -8.79 -9.88 -17.11
N SER A 6 -8.38 -9.72 -15.86
CA SER A 6 -9.20 -9.17 -14.79
C SER A 6 -8.40 -8.28 -13.84
N GLU A 7 -9.10 -7.48 -13.04
CA GLU A 7 -8.50 -6.67 -11.98
C GLU A 7 -7.80 -7.53 -10.91
N ILE A 8 -8.34 -8.71 -10.62
CA ILE A 8 -7.73 -9.67 -9.69
C ILE A 8 -6.39 -10.16 -10.24
N ASP A 9 -6.36 -10.57 -11.51
CA ASP A 9 -5.13 -11.04 -12.15
C ASP A 9 -4.09 -9.92 -12.22
N LEU A 10 -4.52 -8.68 -12.44
CA LEU A 10 -3.64 -7.52 -12.43
C LEU A 10 -3.01 -7.31 -11.06
N LEU A 11 -3.81 -7.29 -9.99
CA LEU A 11 -3.31 -7.14 -8.62
C LEU A 11 -2.34 -8.28 -8.26
N GLN A 12 -2.69 -9.53 -8.58
CA GLN A 12 -1.81 -10.67 -8.36
C GLN A 12 -0.53 -10.58 -9.16
N SER A 13 -0.60 -10.14 -10.43
CA SER A 13 0.59 -9.96 -11.26
C SER A 13 1.51 -8.87 -10.72
N VAL A 14 0.97 -7.77 -10.18
CA VAL A 14 1.77 -6.73 -9.52
C VAL A 14 2.43 -7.29 -8.25
N GLY A 15 1.69 -8.07 -7.47
CA GLY A 15 2.22 -8.72 -6.28
C GLY A 15 3.36 -9.69 -6.59
N ASN A 16 3.16 -10.56 -7.59
CA ASN A 16 4.18 -11.49 -8.07
C ASN A 16 5.42 -10.76 -8.57
N ALA A 17 5.25 -9.67 -9.34
CA ALA A 17 6.38 -8.87 -9.79
C ALA A 17 7.18 -8.29 -8.61
N LEU A 18 6.52 -7.84 -7.53
CA LEU A 18 7.20 -7.36 -6.32
C LEU A 18 7.92 -8.48 -5.57
N ILE A 19 7.35 -9.68 -5.51
CA ILE A 19 8.00 -10.85 -4.89
C ILE A 19 9.22 -11.28 -5.71
N GLU A 20 9.09 -11.39 -7.03
CA GLU A 20 10.14 -11.85 -7.94
C GLU A 20 11.33 -10.90 -7.99
N ASN A 21 11.09 -9.58 -7.97
CA ASN A 21 12.16 -8.58 -7.96
C ASN A 21 12.74 -8.33 -6.55
N ASP A 22 12.02 -8.76 -5.51
CA ASP A 22 12.32 -8.60 -4.09
C ASP A 22 12.99 -7.27 -3.66
N PRO A 23 12.38 -6.10 -3.93
CA PRO A 23 12.97 -4.83 -3.53
C PRO A 23 12.92 -4.62 -2.01
N ASP A 24 14.04 -4.17 -1.44
CA ASP A 24 14.11 -3.74 -0.03
C ASP A 24 13.31 -2.46 0.23
N VAL A 25 13.30 -1.56 -0.77
CA VAL A 25 12.67 -0.24 -0.68
C VAL A 25 11.68 -0.06 -1.82
N ILE A 26 10.45 0.31 -1.49
CA ILE A 26 9.43 0.73 -2.44
C ILE A 26 9.22 2.23 -2.30
N VAL A 27 9.31 2.96 -3.41
CA VAL A 27 9.16 4.41 -3.46
C VAL A 27 7.97 4.76 -4.33
N GLY A 28 7.14 5.69 -3.87
CA GLY A 28 6.06 6.27 -4.67
C GLY A 28 5.94 7.76 -4.41
N PHE A 29 5.54 8.53 -5.44
CA PHE A 29 5.37 9.97 -5.27
C PHE A 29 4.36 10.29 -4.17
N GLU A 30 3.18 9.67 -4.22
CA GLU A 30 2.16 9.62 -3.18
C GLU A 30 1.83 8.14 -2.87
N ALA A 31 2.71 7.50 -2.11
CA ALA A 31 2.63 6.05 -1.85
C ALA A 31 1.42 5.65 -0.98
N GLN A 32 0.92 6.58 -0.15
CA GLN A 32 0.00 6.30 0.95
C GLN A 32 -1.47 6.44 0.59
N ASN A 33 -1.85 7.59 0.03
CA ASN A 33 -3.26 7.86 -0.29
C ASN A 33 -3.59 7.53 -1.76
N GLY A 34 -2.56 7.49 -2.61
CA GLY A 34 -2.63 6.96 -3.97
C GLY A 34 -1.92 5.60 -4.04
N SER A 35 -1.31 5.30 -5.20
CA SER A 35 -0.36 4.20 -5.42
C SER A 35 -0.63 2.94 -4.55
N LEU A 36 0.29 2.54 -3.67
CA LEU A 36 0.16 1.31 -2.85
C LEU A 36 -1.04 1.32 -1.91
N GLY A 37 -1.34 2.45 -1.25
CA GLY A 37 -2.49 2.50 -0.36
C GLY A 37 -3.82 2.35 -1.11
N TYR A 38 -3.91 2.91 -2.32
CA TYR A 38 -5.06 2.66 -3.20
C TYR A 38 -5.16 1.18 -3.60
N LEU A 39 -4.04 0.53 -3.94
CA LEU A 39 -4.05 -0.91 -4.27
C LEU A 39 -4.52 -1.76 -3.09
N VAL A 40 -4.10 -1.43 -1.86
CA VAL A 40 -4.56 -2.12 -0.66
C VAL A 40 -6.06 -1.91 -0.42
N ASP A 41 -6.54 -0.66 -0.47
CA ASP A 41 -7.96 -0.37 -0.29
C ASP A 41 -8.82 -1.02 -1.39
N ARG A 42 -8.33 -1.04 -2.64
CA ARG A 42 -9.04 -1.64 -3.76
C ARG A 42 -9.07 -3.16 -3.69
N ALA A 43 -7.95 -3.79 -3.36
CA ALA A 43 -7.89 -5.23 -3.16
C ALA A 43 -8.84 -5.69 -2.05
N ALA A 44 -8.93 -4.92 -0.96
CA ALA A 44 -9.84 -5.22 0.14
C ALA A 44 -11.32 -5.24 -0.29
N VAL A 45 -11.72 -4.36 -1.22
CA VAL A 45 -13.09 -4.36 -1.80
C VAL A 45 -13.40 -5.66 -2.54
N ILE A 46 -12.39 -6.32 -3.12
CA ILE A 46 -12.51 -7.55 -3.89
C ILE A 46 -12.18 -8.79 -3.01
N GLY A 47 -11.93 -8.60 -1.72
CA GLY A 47 -11.65 -9.68 -0.76
C GLY A 47 -10.22 -10.21 -0.77
N LEU A 48 -9.28 -9.43 -1.33
CA LEU A 48 -7.84 -9.71 -1.31
C LEU A 48 -7.14 -8.81 -0.29
N ASP A 49 -6.16 -9.36 0.43
CA ASP A 49 -5.26 -8.56 1.25
C ASP A 49 -3.96 -8.33 0.47
N PHE A 50 -3.88 -7.18 -0.21
CA PHE A 50 -2.71 -6.88 -1.04
C PHE A 50 -1.45 -6.61 -0.22
N GLY A 51 -1.57 -6.05 0.98
CA GLY A 51 -0.41 -5.83 1.85
C GLY A 51 0.23 -7.14 2.30
N GLU A 52 -0.60 -8.15 2.52
CA GLU A 52 -0.17 -9.52 2.81
C GLU A 52 0.46 -10.20 1.59
N ILE A 53 -0.13 -10.03 0.40
CA ILE A 53 0.43 -10.55 -0.86
C ILE A 53 1.86 -10.05 -1.09
N ILE A 54 2.14 -8.77 -0.80
CA ILE A 54 3.45 -8.14 -1.08
C ILE A 54 4.40 -8.19 0.12
N SER A 55 3.97 -8.73 1.26
CA SER A 55 4.77 -8.90 2.48
C SER A 55 5.89 -9.94 2.27
N ARG A 56 7.07 -9.71 2.87
CA ARG A 56 8.13 -10.74 2.94
C ARG A 56 7.87 -11.79 4.01
N MET A 57 7.08 -11.42 5.01
CA MET A 57 6.60 -12.33 6.03
C MET A 57 5.08 -12.28 5.97
N PRO A 58 4.47 -12.95 4.97
CA PRO A 58 3.04 -13.14 5.02
C PRO A 58 2.77 -13.87 6.34
N GLU A 59 1.89 -13.30 7.17
CA GLU A 59 1.27 -14.08 8.21
C GLU A 59 0.62 -15.27 7.51
N ARG A 60 1.27 -16.45 7.58
CA ARG A 60 0.57 -17.71 7.42
C ARG A 60 -0.68 -17.53 8.25
N ARG A 61 -1.85 -17.35 7.60
CA ARG A 61 -3.16 -17.41 8.27
C ARG A 61 -2.93 -18.50 9.26
N ARG A 62 -3.03 -18.20 10.56
CA ARG A 62 -2.99 -19.27 11.55
C ARG A 62 -4.07 -20.19 11.05
N PHE A 63 -3.69 -21.29 10.41
CA PHE A 63 -4.52 -22.45 10.29
C PHE A 63 -4.52 -22.88 11.74
N ARG A 64 -5.41 -22.25 12.52
CA ARG A 64 -5.78 -22.71 13.83
C ARG A 64 -6.56 -23.96 13.45
N PRO A 65 -5.99 -25.17 13.59
CA PRO A 65 -6.82 -26.34 13.54
C PRO A 65 -7.91 -26.07 14.59
N PRO A 66 -9.18 -26.37 14.31
CA PRO A 66 -10.15 -26.42 15.39
C PRO A 66 -9.52 -27.36 16.43
N GLU A 67 -9.41 -26.90 17.68
CA GLU A 67 -8.84 -27.61 18.84
C GLU A 67 -7.37 -27.29 19.19
N CYS A 68 -7.17 -26.24 19.99
CA CYS A 68 -6.47 -26.39 21.27
C CYS A 68 -6.89 -25.24 22.19
N ASN A 69 -7.68 -25.58 23.20
CA ASN A 69 -8.20 -24.68 24.21
C ASN A 69 -7.05 -24.13 25.05
N THR A 70 -6.63 -22.90 24.80
CA THR A 70 -5.99 -22.06 25.81
C THR A 70 -6.72 -20.74 25.84
N GLU A 71 -7.62 -20.65 26.82
CA GLU A 71 -8.42 -19.49 27.15
C GLU A 71 -7.50 -18.31 27.46
N LYS A 72 -7.48 -17.33 26.56
CA LYS A 72 -7.31 -15.93 26.92
C LYS A 72 -8.37 -15.12 26.20
N GLU A 73 -9.36 -14.77 27.00
CA GLU A 73 -10.48 -13.90 26.69
C GLU A 73 -10.02 -12.57 26.11
N GLY A 74 -10.77 -12.11 25.12
CA GLY A 74 -10.58 -10.84 24.45
C GLY A 74 -11.70 -10.57 23.46
N THR A 75 -12.94 -10.65 23.94
CA THR A 75 -14.17 -10.11 23.35
C THR A 75 -14.47 -10.49 21.89
N GLU A 76 -15.13 -11.63 21.74
CA GLU A 76 -16.09 -11.84 20.66
C GLU A 76 -17.22 -10.83 20.84
N ASN A 77 -17.33 -9.88 19.91
CA ASN A 77 -18.55 -9.21 19.51
C ASN A 77 -18.18 -8.33 18.32
N GLU A 78 -18.54 -8.75 17.10
CA GLU A 78 -19.18 -7.88 16.10
C GLU A 78 -19.49 -8.65 14.82
N THR A 79 -20.73 -9.15 14.79
CA THR A 79 -21.52 -9.46 13.60
C THR A 79 -21.73 -8.19 12.79
N SER A 80 -20.76 -7.82 11.95
CA SER A 80 -20.86 -6.93 10.78
C SER A 80 -19.45 -6.72 10.23
N PRO A 81 -19.20 -6.80 8.91
CA PRO A 81 -17.94 -6.30 8.39
C PRO A 81 -17.93 -4.79 8.61
N LYS A 82 -17.31 -4.33 9.71
CA LYS A 82 -16.86 -2.94 9.80
C LYS A 82 -16.07 -2.69 8.52
N LYS A 83 -16.51 -1.72 7.72
CA LYS A 83 -15.71 -1.19 6.59
C LYS A 83 -14.49 -0.50 7.20
N VAL A 84 -13.54 -1.29 7.67
CA VAL A 84 -12.23 -0.82 8.08
C VAL A 84 -11.53 -0.41 6.79
N ASN A 85 -11.10 0.85 6.70
CA ASN A 85 -10.16 1.24 5.67
C ASN A 85 -8.87 0.45 5.94
N VAL A 86 -8.56 -0.49 5.05
CA VAL A 86 -7.48 -1.46 5.26
C VAL A 86 -6.12 -0.77 5.14
N ALA A 87 -5.97 0.19 4.22
CA ALA A 87 -4.75 1.00 4.14
C ALA A 87 -4.48 1.75 5.46
N VAL A 88 -5.52 2.25 6.15
CA VAL A 88 -5.39 2.88 7.46
C VAL A 88 -4.87 1.90 8.52
N GLU A 89 -5.18 0.61 8.43
CA GLU A 89 -4.58 -0.39 9.34
C GLU A 89 -3.07 -0.51 9.12
N TYR A 90 -2.63 -0.62 7.86
CA TYR A 90 -1.22 -0.60 7.50
C TYR A 90 -0.51 0.70 7.88
N MET A 91 -1.25 1.82 7.95
CA MET A 91 -0.71 3.09 8.45
C MET A 91 -0.64 3.18 9.98
N LYS A 92 -1.64 2.65 10.69
CA LYS A 92 -1.70 2.66 12.17
C LYS A 92 -0.55 1.89 12.82
N LYS A 93 0.00 0.88 12.13
CA LYS A 93 1.17 0.12 12.58
C LYS A 93 2.45 0.98 12.68
N THR A 94 2.44 2.23 12.18
CA THR A 94 3.60 3.12 12.18
C THR A 94 3.34 4.42 12.94
N ALA A 95 4.17 4.72 13.93
CA ALA A 95 4.06 5.92 14.78
C ALA A 95 4.28 7.29 14.06
N GLY A 96 4.44 7.31 12.72
CA GLY A 96 4.67 8.52 11.91
C GLY A 96 3.72 8.70 10.73
N GLY A 97 2.61 7.96 10.71
CA GLY A 97 1.69 7.90 9.57
C GLY A 97 2.39 7.39 8.31
N GLY A 98 3.30 6.41 8.47
CA GLY A 98 4.01 5.71 7.42
C GLY A 98 3.18 4.55 6.87
N PHE A 99 3.37 4.15 5.60
CA PHE A 99 2.77 2.91 5.09
C PHE A 99 3.75 1.79 5.41
N ASN A 100 3.31 0.73 6.10
CA ASN A 100 4.22 -0.34 6.51
C ASN A 100 3.84 -1.66 5.83
N ILE A 101 4.81 -2.28 5.16
CA ILE A 101 4.72 -3.63 4.63
C ILE A 101 5.81 -4.44 5.32
N THR A 102 5.45 -5.56 5.95
CA THR A 102 6.43 -6.33 6.72
C THR A 102 7.60 -6.77 5.83
N GLY A 103 8.81 -6.41 6.25
CA GLY A 103 10.06 -6.70 5.55
C GLY A 103 10.39 -5.79 4.37
N ARG A 104 9.60 -4.73 4.10
CA ARG A 104 9.88 -3.75 3.04
C ARG A 104 9.76 -2.32 3.57
N HIS A 105 10.69 -1.45 3.18
CA HIS A 105 10.61 -0.02 3.50
C HIS A 105 9.79 0.70 2.43
N VAL A 106 8.71 1.39 2.84
CA VAL A 106 7.92 2.20 1.90
C VAL A 106 8.20 3.69 2.14
N ILE A 107 8.69 4.37 1.11
CA ILE A 107 9.02 5.78 1.14
C ILE A 107 8.00 6.57 0.33
N ASN A 108 7.36 7.54 0.99
CA ASN A 108 6.50 8.51 0.34
C ASN A 108 7.34 9.71 -0.11
N LEU A 109 7.63 9.80 -1.40
CA LEU A 109 8.66 10.69 -1.95
C LEU A 109 8.30 12.18 -1.80
N TRP A 110 7.02 12.57 -1.93
CA TRP A 110 6.66 13.98 -1.75
C TRP A 110 6.98 14.48 -0.33
N ARG A 111 6.91 13.60 0.68
CA ARG A 111 7.27 13.94 2.08
C ARG A 111 8.77 14.19 2.22
N VAL A 112 9.58 13.39 1.54
CA VAL A 112 11.05 13.57 1.49
C VAL A 112 11.37 14.90 0.82
N VAL A 113 10.80 15.16 -0.37
CA VAL A 113 11.02 16.42 -1.09
C VAL A 113 10.60 17.63 -0.25
N ARG A 114 9.48 17.54 0.48
CA ARG A 114 9.01 18.62 1.36
C ARG A 114 9.95 18.93 2.53
N GLN A 115 10.74 17.95 2.98
CA GLN A 115 11.73 18.16 4.03
C GLN A 115 13.01 18.79 3.49
N GLU A 116 13.40 18.45 2.26
CA GLU A 116 14.67 18.86 1.65
C GLU A 116 14.58 20.17 0.87
N VAL A 117 13.48 20.42 0.16
CA VAL A 117 13.34 21.52 -0.80
C VAL A 117 12.11 22.35 -0.48
N LYS A 118 12.28 23.66 -0.34
CA LYS A 118 11.17 24.60 -0.09
C LYS A 118 10.49 25.00 -1.41
N LEU A 119 9.33 24.41 -1.68
CA LEU A 119 8.50 24.71 -2.85
C LEU A 119 7.16 25.34 -2.45
N ASN A 120 6.58 26.12 -3.36
CA ASN A 120 5.23 26.69 -3.22
C ASN A 120 4.12 25.62 -3.32
N SER A 121 4.36 24.58 -4.12
CA SER A 121 3.46 23.43 -4.33
C SER A 121 4.27 22.14 -4.45
N TYR A 122 3.75 21.05 -3.88
CA TYR A 122 4.37 19.72 -3.94
C TYR A 122 3.59 18.76 -4.84
N THR A 123 2.90 19.26 -5.86
CA THR A 123 2.38 18.41 -6.93
C THR A 123 3.54 17.78 -7.72
N PHE A 124 3.31 16.61 -8.30
CA PHE A 124 4.34 15.87 -9.04
C PHE A 124 5.00 16.73 -10.13
N GLU A 125 4.18 17.39 -10.93
CA GLU A 125 4.64 18.21 -12.06
C GLU A 125 5.45 19.42 -11.60
N ASN A 126 5.08 20.02 -10.46
CA ASN A 126 5.82 21.15 -9.91
C ASN A 126 7.15 20.70 -9.32
N VAL A 127 7.17 19.60 -8.57
CA VAL A 127 8.41 19.03 -8.03
C VAL A 127 9.37 18.66 -9.15
N VAL A 128 8.89 18.00 -10.19
CA VAL A 128 9.72 17.59 -11.34
C VAL A 128 10.27 18.82 -12.08
N ALA A 129 9.47 19.87 -12.27
CA ALA A 129 9.92 21.10 -12.91
C ALA A 129 11.01 21.84 -12.11
N GLU A 130 10.84 21.93 -10.78
CA GLU A 130 11.76 22.68 -9.92
C GLU A 130 13.04 21.88 -9.59
N VAL A 131 12.93 20.57 -9.40
CA VAL A 131 14.07 19.72 -8.99
C VAL A 131 14.83 19.16 -10.19
N LEU A 132 14.13 18.70 -11.23
CA LEU A 132 14.75 18.06 -12.40
C LEU A 132 14.86 18.99 -13.61
N GLY A 133 14.28 20.19 -13.56
CA GLY A 133 14.32 21.16 -14.66
C GLY A 133 13.51 20.74 -15.88
N CYS A 134 12.59 19.78 -15.76
CA CYS A 134 11.80 19.27 -16.87
C CYS A 134 10.29 19.42 -16.64
N ARG A 135 9.53 19.74 -17.69
CA ARG A 135 8.07 19.88 -17.62
C ARG A 135 7.40 18.58 -18.05
N VAL A 136 6.42 18.14 -17.26
CA VAL A 136 5.60 16.95 -17.54
C VAL A 136 4.14 17.39 -17.69
N ALA A 137 3.42 16.79 -18.63
CA ALA A 137 2.00 17.08 -18.83
C ALA A 137 1.16 16.49 -17.69
N LEU A 138 0.24 17.28 -17.16
CA LEU A 138 -0.80 16.81 -16.23
C LEU A 138 -2.03 16.37 -17.05
N HIS A 139 -2.45 15.11 -16.86
CA HIS A 139 -3.66 14.59 -17.46
C HIS A 139 -4.83 14.65 -16.47
N SER A 140 -5.94 15.26 -16.88
CA SER A 140 -7.16 15.31 -16.08
C SER A 140 -7.75 13.91 -15.90
N THR A 141 -8.19 13.58 -14.68
CA THR A 141 -8.85 12.32 -14.35
C THR A 141 -10.34 12.31 -14.71
N ARG A 142 -10.93 13.47 -15.04
CA ARG A 142 -12.30 13.55 -15.56
C ARG A 142 -12.29 13.36 -17.08
N GLN A 143 -12.95 12.31 -17.52
CA GLN A 143 -13.47 12.15 -18.88
C GLN A 143 -14.97 12.50 -18.89
#